data_AF-A0A7C4TDS9-F1
#
_entry.id   AF-A0A7C4TDS9-F1
#
_cell.length_a   1.000
_cell.length_b   1.000
_cell.length_c   1.000
_cell.angle_alpha   90.00
_cell.angle_beta   90.00
_cell.angle_gamma   90.00
#
_symmetry.space_group_name_H-M   'P 1'
#
loop_
_entity.id
_entity.type
_entity.pdbx_description
1 polymer ?
#
loop_
_entity_poly.entity_id
_entity_poly.type
_entity_poly.pdbx_seq_one_letter_code
_entity_poly.pdbx_strand_id
1 'polypeptide(L)' 'VIKGGMVPKVRCCLDALKMGVKKAHIIDGRIKHSILLEIFTDLGVGTEILLEDKGNE' A
#
# COMPACT_ATOMS: atom_id res chain seq x y z
N VAL A 1 -0.89 -6.18 13.11
CA VAL A 1 -0.02 -5.56 14.16
C VAL A 1 1.17 -4.90 13.48
N ILE A 2 1.37 -3.59 13.64
CA ILE A 2 2.51 -2.85 13.06
C ILE A 2 3.64 -2.81 14.09
N LYS A 3 4.74 -3.54 13.85
CA LYS A 3 5.90 -3.61 14.75
C LYS A 3 7.21 -3.74 13.97
N GLY A 4 8.32 -3.40 14.62
CA GLY A 4 9.67 -3.55 14.07
C GLY A 4 9.84 -2.88 12.70
N GLY A 5 10.42 -3.61 11.74
CA GLY A 5 10.67 -3.13 10.38
C GLY A 5 9.41 -2.77 9.57
N MET A 6 8.21 -3.08 10.07
CA MET A 6 6.96 -2.62 9.43
C MET A 6 6.68 -1.14 9.70
N VAL A 7 7.14 -0.58 10.83
CA VAL A 7 6.96 0.84 11.18
C VAL A 7 7.53 1.78 10.10
N PRO A 8 8.79 1.63 9.64
CA PRO A 8 9.32 2.50 8.58
C PRO A 8 8.65 2.28 7.22
N LYS A 9 8.15 1.06 6.92
CA LYS A 9 7.42 0.78 5.67
C LYS A 9 6.12 1.57 5.63
N VAL A 10 5.33 1.53 6.71
CA VAL A 10 4.07 2.28 6.79
C VAL A 10 4.34 3.79 6.76
N ARG A 11 5.37 4.29 7.47
CA ARG A 11 5.73 5.72 7.42
C ARG A 11 6.04 6.19 6.00
N CYS A 12 6.87 5.45 5.27
CA CYS A 12 7.20 5.76 3.88
C CYS A 12 5.95 5.79 2.99
N CYS A 13 5.05 4.81 3.12
CA CYS A 13 3.78 4.81 2.40
C CYS A 13 2.93 6.04 2.71
N LEU A 14 2.81 6.42 3.98
CA LEU A 14 2.05 7.61 4.40
C LEU A 14 2.66 8.90 3.84
N ASP A 15 3.98 9.04 3.87
CA ASP A 15 4.67 10.21 3.33
C ASP A 15 4.48 10.32 1.82
N ALA A 16 4.62 9.21 1.09
CA ALA A 16 4.37 9.15 -0.36
C ALA A 16 2.92 9.56 -0.70
N LEU A 17 1.94 9.03 0.03
CA LEU A 17 0.53 9.37 -0.17
C LEU A 17 0.27 10.86 0.07
N LYS A 18 0.82 11.44 1.15
CA LYS A 18 0.71 12.88 1.44
C LYS A 18 1.35 13.77 0.37
N MET A 19 2.33 13.25 -0.36
CA MET A 19 2.98 13.94 -1.48
C MET A 19 2.25 13.76 -2.83
N GLY A 20 1.05 13.17 -2.83
CA GLY A 20 0.19 13.08 -4.01
C GLY A 20 0.21 11.71 -4.70
N VAL A 21 0.88 10.69 -4.14
CA VAL A 21 0.69 9.31 -4.60
C VAL A 21 -0.74 8.88 -4.28
N LYS A 22 -1.46 8.33 -5.26
CA LYS A 22 -2.88 7.97 -5.09
C LYS A 22 -3.10 6.78 -4.16
N LYS A 23 -2.21 5.79 -4.24
CA LYS A 23 -2.33 4.51 -3.53
C LYS A 23 -0.95 3.96 -3.21
N ALA A 24 -0.79 3.30 -2.07
CA ALA A 24 0.44 2.61 -1.69
C ALA A 24 0.14 1.16 -1.32
N HIS A 25 0.98 0.22 -1.77
CA HIS A 25 0.78 -1.21 -1.59
C HIS A 25 1.99 -1.84 -0.89
N ILE A 26 1.75 -2.62 0.16
CA ILE A 26 2.77 -3.45 0.84
C ILE A 26 2.48 -4.90 0.52
N ILE A 27 3.30 -5.53 -0.32
CA ILE A 27 3.13 -6.91 -0.80
C ILE A 27 4.20 -7.86 -0.25
N ASP A 28 3.89 -9.16 -0.20
CA ASP A 28 4.88 -10.21 0.10
C ASP A 28 5.68 -10.57 -1.16
N GLY A 29 6.92 -10.07 -1.24
CA GLY A 29 7.83 -10.33 -2.36
C GLY A 29 8.26 -11.78 -2.53
N ARG A 30 7.98 -12.68 -1.57
CA ARG A 30 8.31 -14.12 -1.67
C ARG A 30 7.31 -14.87 -2.56
N ILE A 31 6.12 -14.30 -2.79
CA ILE A 31 5.11 -14.89 -3.67
C ILE A 31 5.54 -14.66 -5.13
N LYS A 32 5.58 -15.74 -5.92
CA LYS A 32 5.91 -15.67 -7.34
C LYS A 32 4.88 -14.79 -8.06
N HIS A 33 5.36 -13.85 -8.87
CA HIS A 33 4.51 -12.89 -9.59
C HIS A 33 3.66 -11.98 -8.68
N SER A 34 4.09 -11.74 -7.43
CA SER A 34 3.37 -10.89 -6.46
C SER A 34 2.93 -9.53 -7.01
N ILE A 35 3.76 -8.88 -7.83
CA ILE A 35 3.43 -7.61 -8.48
C ILE A 35 2.25 -7.76 -9.46
N LEU A 36 2.27 -8.81 -10.30
CA LEU A 36 1.22 -9.05 -11.27
C LEU A 36 -0.09 -9.41 -10.56
N LEU A 37 -0.02 -10.21 -9.49
CA LEU A 37 -1.20 -10.56 -8.70
C LEU A 37 -1.80 -9.31 -8.04
N GLU A 38 -0.99 -8.41 -7.48
CA GLU A 38 -1.48 -7.18 -6.87
C GLU A 38 -2.15 -6.23 -7.87
N ILE A 39 -1.64 -6.16 -9.11
CA ILE A 39 -2.15 -5.22 -10.12
C ILE A 39 -3.35 -5.78 -10.88
N PHE A 40 -3.36 -7.07 -11.18
CA PHE A 40 -4.32 -7.70 -12.10
C PHE A 40 -5.36 -8.58 -11.41
N THR A 41 -5.48 -8.53 -10.08
CA THR A 41 -6.54 -9.23 -9.35
C THR A 41 -7.24 -8.31 -8.37
N ASP A 42 -8.56 -8.38 -8.31
CA ASP A 42 -9.37 -7.52 -7.44
C ASP A 42 -9.20 -7.83 -5.95
N LEU A 43 -8.80 -9.07 -5.62
CA LEU A 43 -8.54 -9.47 -4.25
C LEU A 43 -7.22 -8.87 -3.72
N GLY A 44 -6.25 -8.64 -4.61
CA GLY A 44 -4.87 -8.34 -4.24
C GLY A 44 -4.22 -9.48 -3.44
N VAL A 45 -2.92 -9.33 -3.16
CA VAL A 45 -2.15 -10.26 -2.29
C VAL A 45 -1.44 -9.53 -1.14
N GLY A 46 -1.57 -8.21 -1.06
CA GLY A 46 -0.93 -7.37 -0.07
C GLY A 46 -1.88 -6.54 0.78
N THR A 47 -1.33 -5.47 1.33
CA THR A 47 -2.06 -4.42 2.05
C THR A 47 -2.09 -3.16 1.19
N GLU A 48 -3.28 -2.70 0.83
CA GLU A 48 -3.51 -1.40 0.20
C GLU A 48 -3.70 -0.31 1.27
N ILE A 49 -3.07 0.85 1.07
CA ILE A 49 -3.20 2.04 1.91
C ILE A 49 -3.68 3.19 1.03
N LEU A 50 -4.80 3.78 1.43
CA LEU A 50 -5.44 4.92 0.78
C LEU A 50 -5.50 6.08 1.78
N LEU A 51 -5.33 7.31 1.30
CA LEU A 51 -5.82 8.47 2.03
C LEU A 51 -7.27 8.69 1.64
N GLU A 52 -8.16 8.78 2.62
CA GLU A 52 -9.51 9.25 2.35
C GLU A 52 -9.42 10.67 1.80
N ASP A 53 -9.80 10.83 0.54
CA ASP A 53 -10.01 12.14 -0.04
C ASP A 53 -11.34 12.64 0.51
N LYS A 54 -11.32 13.61 1.43
CA LYS A 54 -12.52 14.39 1.74
C LYS A 54 -12.79 15.30 0.55
N GLY A 55 -13.26 14.71 -0.55
CA GLY A 55 -13.82 15.46 -1.67
C GLY A 55 -14.94 16.33 -1.14
N ASN A 56 -14.85 17.63 -1.44
CA ASN A 56 -15.88 18.65 -1.21
C ASN A 56 -17.30 18.07 -1.32
N GLU A 57 -18.09 18.26 -0.26
CA GLU A 57 -19.52 18.53 -0.45
C GLU A 57 -19.70 19.81 -1.29
#